data_AF-A0A935T3K1-F1
#
_entry.id   AF-A0A935T3K1-F1
#
_cell.length_a   1.000
_cell.length_b   1.000
_cell.length_c   1.000
_cell.angle_alpha   90.00
_cell.angle_beta   90.00
_cell.angle_gamma   90.00
#
_symmetry.space_group_name_H-M   'P 1'
#
loop_
_entity.id
_entity.type
_entity.pdbx_description
1 polymer ?
#
loop_
_entity_poly.entity_id
_entity_poly.type
_entity_poly.pdbx_seq_one_letter_code
_entity_poly.pdbx_strand_id
1 'polypeptide(L)'
;MLDPKLVLLFAIFVAGAAGGSVPLWRGGATGSARLLGFGNSFAAGIFLAAGLVHMLPDADVIWRGLGFEFPVAFALSAVALTSMLLIEHVLLPDHVHEELHVPSDERFGEHHGHAHHDGHKDALSAYSALVALSIHSLVGGLALGAEQDWAQIVVIFVAIFAHKSAEGFALGVSLARSSIPRSQAWRLIALFASSTPIGGMIGIVLGRTIEGELAAMVQGVFLSIAAGTFMYVATFDVLRDEFPHAGGRFAKWVAMALGVVGMSALALWS
;
A
#
# COMPACT_ATOMS: atom_id res chain seq x y z
N MET A 1 -20.53 18.65 21.10
CA MET A 1 -20.92 17.65 20.08
C MET A 1 -19.63 17.13 19.48
N LEU A 2 -19.46 15.81 19.33
CA LEU A 2 -18.27 15.25 18.67
C LEU A 2 -18.29 15.69 17.21
N ASP A 3 -17.16 16.20 16.70
CA ASP A 3 -17.02 16.52 15.28
C ASP A 3 -17.23 15.22 14.48
N PRO A 4 -18.17 15.18 13.50
CA PRO A 4 -18.46 13.98 12.72
C PRO A 4 -17.22 13.42 12.01
N LYS A 5 -16.22 14.26 11.69
CA LYS A 5 -14.94 13.81 11.14
C LYS A 5 -14.21 12.85 12.08
N LEU A 6 -14.31 13.02 13.39
CA LEU A 6 -13.67 12.12 14.36
C LEU A 6 -14.25 10.71 14.31
N VAL A 7 -15.55 10.58 14.03
CA VAL A 7 -16.21 9.28 13.87
C VAL A 7 -15.71 8.59 12.60
N LEU A 8 -15.57 9.34 11.50
CA LEU A 8 -15.03 8.84 10.24
C LEU A 8 -13.56 8.40 10.38
N LEU A 9 -12.73 9.22 11.02
CA LEU A 9 -11.33 8.90 11.29
C LEU A 9 -11.18 7.67 12.18
N PHE A 10 -12.05 7.49 13.17
CA PHE A 10 -12.07 6.29 13.99
C PHE A 10 -12.49 5.05 13.18
N ALA A 11 -13.46 5.17 12.29
CA ALA A 11 -13.85 4.07 11.40
C ALA A 11 -12.70 3.66 10.47
N ILE A 12 -11.95 4.62 9.92
CA ILE A 12 -10.76 4.35 9.09
C ILE A 12 -9.66 3.66 9.92
N PHE A 13 -9.42 4.13 11.14
CA PHE A 13 -8.48 3.48 12.06
C PHE A 13 -8.84 2.00 12.29
N VAL A 14 -10.11 1.72 12.60
CA VAL A 14 -10.59 0.35 12.81
C VAL A 14 -10.44 -0.49 11.54
N ALA A 15 -10.74 0.06 10.37
CA ALA A 15 -10.59 -0.65 9.09
C ALA A 15 -9.14 -1.03 8.79
N GLY A 16 -8.20 -0.08 8.97
CA GLY A 16 -6.77 -0.35 8.77
C GLY A 16 -6.21 -1.36 9.78
N ALA A 17 -6.59 -1.21 11.05
CA ALA A 17 -6.19 -2.15 12.10
C ALA A 17 -6.74 -3.55 11.83
N ALA A 18 -8.04 -3.68 11.52
CA ALA A 18 -8.67 -4.95 11.21
C ALA A 18 -8.03 -5.62 9.98
N GLY A 19 -7.78 -4.86 8.92
CA GLY A 19 -7.10 -5.33 7.70
C GLY A 19 -5.75 -5.98 8.03
N GLY A 20 -4.89 -5.29 8.79
CA GLY A 20 -3.56 -5.83 9.15
C GLY A 20 -3.58 -6.93 10.21
N SER A 21 -4.61 -6.97 11.05
CA SER A 21 -4.75 -7.98 12.09
C SER A 21 -5.02 -9.38 11.53
N VAL A 22 -5.79 -9.46 10.44
CA VAL A 22 -6.25 -10.74 9.85
C VAL A 22 -5.08 -11.63 9.41
N PRO A 23 -4.09 -11.14 8.63
CA PRO A 23 -2.91 -11.92 8.27
C PRO A 23 -2.08 -12.37 9.47
N LEU A 24 -1.90 -11.51 10.48
CA LEU A 24 -1.16 -11.89 11.67
C LEU A 24 -1.87 -13.04 12.37
N TRP A 25 -3.16 -12.93 12.71
CA TRP A 25 -3.89 -14.00 13.39
C TRP A 25 -3.86 -15.34 12.66
N ARG A 26 -3.94 -15.33 11.33
CA ARG A 26 -4.00 -16.56 10.53
C ARG A 26 -2.65 -17.02 9.98
N GLY A 27 -1.56 -16.28 10.16
CA GLY A 27 -0.23 -16.60 9.60
C GLY A 27 0.40 -17.91 10.10
N GLY A 28 -0.16 -18.56 11.12
CA GLY A 28 0.37 -19.82 11.68
C GLY A 28 -0.20 -21.13 11.14
N ALA A 29 -1.22 -21.12 10.27
CA ALA A 29 -1.90 -22.34 9.82
C ALA A 29 -1.73 -22.60 8.30
N THR A 30 -1.39 -23.82 7.89
CA THR A 30 -1.11 -24.21 6.49
C THR A 30 -2.29 -24.01 5.53
N GLY A 31 -3.54 -24.09 6.00
CA GLY A 31 -4.75 -23.75 5.21
C GLY A 31 -4.92 -22.24 4.94
N SER A 32 -4.20 -21.39 5.67
CA SER A 32 -4.23 -19.93 5.56
C SER A 32 -3.49 -19.42 4.32
N ALA A 33 -2.46 -20.13 3.85
CA ALA A 33 -1.57 -19.64 2.79
C ALA A 33 -2.31 -19.32 1.48
N ARG A 34 -3.28 -20.16 1.07
CA ARG A 34 -4.10 -19.90 -0.13
C ARG A 34 -5.05 -18.72 0.05
N LEU A 35 -5.71 -18.63 1.21
CA LEU A 35 -6.62 -17.53 1.52
C LEU A 35 -5.88 -16.20 1.58
N LEU A 36 -4.71 -16.19 2.24
CA LEU A 36 -3.83 -15.02 2.28
C LEU A 36 -3.36 -14.64 0.88
N GLY A 37 -2.97 -15.61 0.04
CA GLY A 37 -2.55 -15.31 -1.34
C GLY A 37 -3.67 -14.71 -2.21
N PHE A 38 -4.91 -15.21 -2.10
CA PHE A 38 -6.05 -14.60 -2.80
C PHE A 38 -6.37 -13.19 -2.28
N GLY A 39 -6.39 -13.01 -0.96
CA GLY A 39 -6.58 -11.70 -0.34
C GLY A 39 -5.49 -10.70 -0.73
N ASN A 40 -4.24 -11.16 -0.81
CA ASN A 40 -3.10 -10.32 -1.16
C ASN A 40 -3.14 -9.94 -2.64
N SER A 41 -3.53 -10.88 -3.52
CA SER A 41 -3.77 -10.59 -4.94
C SER A 41 -4.89 -9.57 -5.15
N PHE A 42 -5.99 -9.68 -4.39
CA PHE A 42 -7.07 -8.70 -4.38
C PHE A 42 -6.58 -7.32 -3.90
N ALA A 43 -5.80 -7.29 -2.81
CA ALA A 43 -5.20 -6.06 -2.29
C ALA A 43 -4.28 -5.40 -3.33
N ALA A 44 -3.45 -6.16 -4.06
CA ALA A 44 -2.63 -5.64 -5.15
C ALA A 44 -3.47 -5.00 -6.26
N GLY A 45 -4.63 -5.57 -6.58
CA GLY A 45 -5.57 -4.95 -7.51
C GLY A 45 -6.07 -3.59 -7.02
N ILE A 46 -6.40 -3.48 -5.73
CA ILE A 46 -6.77 -2.21 -5.10
C ILE A 46 -5.61 -1.22 -5.15
N PHE A 47 -4.38 -1.64 -4.81
CA PHE A 47 -3.19 -0.78 -4.89
C PHE A 47 -2.97 -0.22 -6.30
N LEU A 48 -3.05 -1.09 -7.31
CA LEU A 48 -2.84 -0.71 -8.70
C LEU A 48 -3.87 0.33 -9.15
N ALA A 49 -5.14 0.11 -8.84
CA ALA A 49 -6.21 1.05 -9.18
C ALA A 49 -6.19 2.33 -8.33
N ALA A 50 -5.87 2.25 -7.04
CA ALA A 50 -5.69 3.42 -6.19
C ALA A 50 -4.55 4.31 -6.72
N GLY A 51 -3.42 3.72 -7.09
CA GLY A 51 -2.30 4.45 -7.69
C GLY A 51 -2.64 5.06 -9.05
N LEU A 52 -3.17 4.27 -9.99
CA LEU A 52 -3.36 4.68 -11.39
C LEU A 52 -4.64 5.49 -11.65
N VAL A 53 -5.74 5.16 -10.97
CA VAL A 53 -7.08 5.67 -11.29
C VAL A 53 -7.51 6.77 -10.33
N HIS A 54 -6.98 6.79 -9.11
CA HIS A 54 -7.36 7.79 -8.11
C HIS A 54 -6.22 8.79 -7.86
N MET A 55 -5.08 8.33 -7.35
CA MET A 55 -4.03 9.22 -6.85
C MET A 55 -3.30 9.95 -7.98
N LEU A 56 -2.93 9.23 -9.05
CA LEU A 56 -2.20 9.84 -10.16
C LEU A 56 -3.03 10.91 -10.91
N PRO A 57 -4.32 10.68 -11.25
CA PRO A 57 -5.15 11.72 -11.85
C PRO A 57 -5.37 12.92 -10.92
N ASP A 58 -5.67 12.70 -9.64
CA ASP A 58 -5.85 13.78 -8.67
C ASP A 58 -4.59 14.66 -8.55
N ALA A 59 -3.40 14.03 -8.57
CA ALA A 59 -2.14 14.75 -8.57
C ALA A 59 -1.96 15.58 -9.85
N ASP A 60 -2.33 15.05 -11.01
CA ASP A 60 -2.25 15.77 -12.29
C ASP A 60 -3.19 16.99 -12.31
N VAL A 61 -4.40 16.86 -11.78
CA VAL A 61 -5.35 17.99 -11.63
C VAL A 61 -4.73 19.09 -10.77
N ILE A 62 -4.11 18.75 -9.64
CA ILE A 62 -3.45 19.70 -8.76
C ILE A 62 -2.31 20.44 -9.48
N TRP A 63 -1.40 19.71 -10.14
CA TRP A 63 -0.25 20.31 -10.82
C TRP A 63 -0.65 21.21 -11.99
N ARG A 64 -1.65 20.80 -12.76
CA ARG A 64 -2.21 21.64 -13.83
C ARG A 64 -2.92 22.88 -13.26
N GLY A 65 -3.63 22.73 -12.14
CA GLY A 65 -4.25 23.83 -11.42
C GLY A 65 -3.24 24.88 -10.92
N LEU A 66 -2.01 24.45 -10.64
CA LEU A 66 -0.87 25.32 -10.31
C LEU A 66 -0.15 25.92 -11.54
N GLY A 67 -0.64 25.66 -12.75
CA GLY A 67 -0.09 26.21 -13.99
C GLY A 67 1.08 25.44 -14.60
N PHE A 68 1.37 24.22 -14.14
CA PHE A 68 2.39 23.37 -14.77
C PHE A 68 1.81 22.63 -15.99
N GLU A 69 2.32 22.93 -17.18
CA GLU A 69 1.97 22.21 -18.42
C GLU A 69 2.70 20.86 -18.55
N PHE A 70 3.90 20.76 -17.96
CA PHE A 70 4.65 19.51 -17.89
C PHE A 70 3.92 18.51 -16.97
N PRO A 71 3.86 17.20 -17.30
CA PRO A 71 3.18 16.19 -16.49
C PRO A 71 3.98 15.85 -15.21
N VAL A 72 4.05 16.80 -14.27
CA VAL A 72 4.81 16.70 -13.01
C VAL A 72 4.35 15.49 -12.20
N ALA A 73 3.04 15.22 -12.15
CA ALA A 73 2.47 14.09 -11.43
C ALA A 73 3.09 12.76 -11.88
N PHE A 74 3.09 12.52 -13.19
CA PHE A 74 3.61 11.31 -13.81
C PHE A 74 5.13 11.19 -13.64
N ALA A 75 5.85 12.30 -13.79
CA ALA A 75 7.30 12.32 -13.60
C ALA A 75 7.69 11.96 -12.15
N LEU A 76 7.06 12.60 -11.16
CA LEU A 76 7.31 12.31 -9.74
C LEU A 76 6.89 10.87 -9.38
N SER A 77 5.79 10.38 -9.96
CA SER A 77 5.35 9.00 -9.78
C SER A 77 6.36 7.99 -10.35
N ALA A 78 6.88 8.23 -11.55
CA ALA A 78 7.92 7.40 -12.15
C ALA A 78 9.24 7.44 -11.34
N VAL A 79 9.62 8.61 -10.83
CA VAL A 79 10.77 8.75 -9.92
C VAL A 79 10.56 7.97 -8.64
N ALA A 80 9.38 8.02 -8.03
CA ALA A 80 9.09 7.27 -6.81
C ALA A 80 9.14 5.74 -7.06
N LEU A 81 8.52 5.25 -8.13
CA LEU A 81 8.57 3.83 -8.50
C LEU A 81 10.02 3.36 -8.73
N THR A 82 10.80 4.12 -9.50
CA THR A 82 12.20 3.76 -9.80
C THR A 82 13.11 3.91 -8.58
N SER A 83 12.83 4.86 -7.68
CA SER A 83 13.53 4.98 -6.39
C SER A 83 13.29 3.78 -5.49
N MET A 84 12.06 3.23 -5.46
CA MET A 84 11.77 2.01 -4.71
C MET A 84 12.55 0.82 -5.28
N LEU A 85 12.58 0.65 -6.61
CA LEU A 85 13.44 -0.34 -7.25
C LEU A 85 14.93 -0.15 -6.91
N LEU A 86 15.42 1.09 -6.94
CA LEU A 86 16.81 1.41 -6.59
C LEU A 86 17.11 1.06 -5.13
N ILE A 87 16.24 1.46 -4.20
CA ILE A 87 16.43 1.22 -2.77
C ILE A 87 16.47 -0.28 -2.49
N GLU A 88 15.49 -1.02 -3.00
CA GLU A 88 15.33 -2.44 -2.67
C GLU A 88 16.32 -3.34 -3.42
N HIS A 89 16.58 -3.07 -4.71
CA HIS A 89 17.37 -3.98 -5.55
C HIS A 89 18.83 -3.54 -5.75
N VAL A 90 19.19 -2.29 -5.47
CA VAL A 90 20.54 -1.76 -5.75
C VAL A 90 21.25 -1.22 -4.51
N LEU A 91 20.57 -0.47 -3.65
CA LEU A 91 21.17 0.12 -2.44
C LEU A 91 21.20 -0.84 -1.26
N LEU A 92 20.22 -1.75 -1.18
CA LEU A 92 20.12 -2.78 -0.15
C LEU A 92 20.16 -4.21 -0.72
N PRO A 93 21.11 -4.57 -1.61
CA PRO A 93 21.20 -5.90 -2.15
C PRO A 93 21.91 -6.79 -1.13
N ASP A 94 21.19 -7.39 -0.19
CA ASP A 94 21.77 -8.51 0.52
C ASP A 94 21.96 -9.66 -0.49
N HIS A 95 23.21 -10.03 -0.72
CA HIS A 95 23.65 -10.86 -1.84
C HIS A 95 23.07 -12.28 -1.78
N VAL A 96 22.38 -12.77 -2.82
CA VAL A 96 22.47 -14.16 -3.32
C VAL A 96 21.96 -14.21 -4.78
N HIS A 97 22.87 -14.10 -5.75
CA HIS A 97 22.76 -14.89 -6.98
C HIS A 97 23.45 -16.23 -6.69
N GLU A 98 22.69 -17.25 -6.38
CA GLU A 98 23.12 -18.65 -6.32
C GLU A 98 21.86 -19.43 -6.70
N GLU A 99 21.72 -20.14 -7.82
CA GLU A 99 22.68 -20.67 -8.77
C GLU A 99 22.13 -20.54 -10.19
N LEU A 100 23.00 -20.17 -11.14
CA LEU A 100 22.82 -20.60 -12.52
C LEU A 100 23.14 -22.10 -12.55
N HIS A 101 22.18 -22.96 -12.21
CA HIS A 101 22.31 -24.38 -12.50
C HIS A 101 22.27 -24.56 -14.02
N VAL A 102 23.47 -24.67 -14.59
CA VAL A 102 23.70 -25.37 -15.85
C VAL A 102 23.14 -26.79 -15.67
N PRO A 103 22.28 -27.30 -16.56
CA PRO A 103 21.79 -28.66 -16.45
C PRO A 103 22.94 -29.61 -16.82
N SER A 104 23.68 -30.06 -15.81
CA SER A 104 24.41 -31.32 -15.90
C SER A 104 23.47 -32.42 -15.42
N ASP A 105 23.03 -33.25 -16.36
CA ASP A 105 22.48 -34.58 -16.11
C ASP A 105 23.24 -35.27 -14.96
N GLU A 106 22.55 -35.69 -13.90
CA GLU A 106 22.71 -36.98 -13.20
C GLU A 106 21.69 -37.12 -12.04
N ARG A 107 20.77 -38.10 -12.20
CA ARG A 107 20.23 -39.06 -11.21
C ARG A 107 19.65 -38.56 -9.86
N PHE A 108 18.36 -38.85 -9.71
CA PHE A 108 17.63 -39.32 -8.50
C PHE A 108 18.27 -39.04 -7.12
N GLY A 109 17.69 -38.07 -6.41
CA GLY A 109 17.77 -37.94 -4.95
C GLY A 109 16.67 -37.03 -4.43
N GLU A 110 15.77 -37.57 -3.60
CA GLU A 110 14.84 -36.77 -2.79
C GLU A 110 15.63 -35.84 -1.87
N HIS A 111 15.61 -34.54 -2.15
CA HIS A 111 16.03 -33.52 -1.19
C HIS A 111 14.89 -32.53 -0.98
N HIS A 112 14.37 -32.52 0.25
CA HIS A 112 13.53 -31.45 0.77
C HIS A 112 14.29 -30.13 0.70
N GLY A 113 14.02 -29.34 -0.34
CA GLY A 113 14.51 -27.98 -0.48
C GLY A 113 13.87 -27.08 0.58
N HIS A 114 14.53 -26.95 1.72
CA HIS A 114 14.31 -25.81 2.60
C HIS A 114 14.87 -24.58 1.88
N ALA A 115 14.00 -23.83 1.21
CA ALA A 115 14.34 -22.48 0.78
C ALA A 115 14.72 -21.69 2.04
N HIS A 116 16.01 -21.39 2.18
CA HIS A 116 16.49 -20.43 3.17
C HIS A 116 15.93 -19.06 2.76
N HIS A 117 14.77 -18.71 3.31
CA HIS A 117 14.21 -17.36 3.24
C HIS A 117 15.16 -16.42 4.01
N ASP A 118 15.84 -15.52 3.30
CA ASP A 118 16.65 -14.46 3.89
C ASP A 118 15.76 -13.49 4.66
N GLY A 119 15.46 -13.79 5.93
CA GLY A 119 14.53 -13.04 6.75
C GLY A 119 14.86 -11.55 6.92
N HIS A 120 16.07 -11.11 6.57
CA HIS A 120 16.48 -9.70 6.58
C HIS A 120 15.83 -8.88 5.45
N LYS A 121 15.74 -9.44 4.23
CA LYS A 121 15.11 -8.79 3.06
C LYS A 121 13.61 -8.58 3.27
N ASP A 122 12.95 -9.63 3.77
CA ASP A 122 11.52 -9.60 4.05
C ASP A 122 11.15 -8.56 5.12
N ALA A 123 12.05 -8.31 6.08
CA ALA A 123 11.85 -7.27 7.09
C ALA A 123 12.03 -5.86 6.51
N LEU A 124 13.01 -5.65 5.63
CA LEU A 124 13.26 -4.35 5.01
C LEU A 124 12.11 -3.93 4.07
N SER A 125 11.59 -4.85 3.24
CA SER A 125 10.38 -4.59 2.45
C SER A 125 9.19 -4.22 3.35
N ALA A 126 8.98 -4.96 4.45
CA ALA A 126 7.90 -4.65 5.39
C ALA A 126 8.05 -3.24 6.02
N TYR A 127 9.27 -2.81 6.35
CA TYR A 127 9.53 -1.46 6.87
C TYR A 127 9.41 -0.37 5.80
N SER A 128 9.87 -0.60 4.57
CA SER A 128 9.76 0.38 3.48
C SER A 128 8.28 0.61 3.13
N ALA A 129 7.51 -0.47 3.00
CA ALA A 129 6.06 -0.44 2.82
C ALA A 129 5.39 0.30 3.99
N LEU A 130 5.72 -0.03 5.24
CA LEU A 130 5.17 0.65 6.42
C LEU A 130 5.38 2.17 6.36
N VAL A 131 6.60 2.62 6.07
CA VAL A 131 6.92 4.05 6.03
C VAL A 131 6.15 4.74 4.91
N ALA A 132 6.20 4.20 3.69
CA ALA A 132 5.51 4.79 2.55
C ALA A 132 3.99 4.85 2.76
N LEU A 133 3.38 3.75 3.19
CA LEU A 133 1.94 3.66 3.44
C LEU A 133 1.51 4.58 4.60
N SER A 134 2.34 4.71 5.65
CA SER A 134 2.04 5.60 6.78
C SER A 134 2.11 7.07 6.40
N ILE A 135 3.11 7.48 5.61
CA ILE A 135 3.22 8.87 5.12
C ILE A 135 2.04 9.17 4.20
N HIS A 136 1.73 8.28 3.25
CA HIS A 136 0.57 8.45 2.37
C HIS A 136 -0.73 8.57 3.18
N SER A 137 -0.96 7.66 4.11
CA SER A 137 -2.14 7.64 4.98
C SER A 137 -2.25 8.89 5.87
N LEU A 138 -1.12 9.43 6.33
CA LEU A 138 -1.08 10.69 7.09
C LEU A 138 -1.57 11.86 6.24
N VAL A 139 -1.09 11.96 4.99
CA VAL A 139 -1.50 13.02 4.05
C VAL A 139 -2.97 12.89 3.68
N GLY A 140 -3.45 11.68 3.39
CA GLY A 140 -4.87 11.42 3.12
C GLY A 140 -5.76 11.78 4.32
N GLY A 141 -5.30 11.47 5.54
CA GLY A 141 -5.94 11.92 6.78
C GLY A 141 -6.02 13.44 6.85
N LEU A 142 -4.91 14.13 6.61
CA LEU A 142 -4.85 15.59 6.62
C LEU A 142 -5.83 16.21 5.64
N ALA A 143 -5.91 15.69 4.41
CA ALA A 143 -6.87 16.14 3.40
C ALA A 143 -8.32 16.00 3.89
N LEU A 144 -8.71 14.82 4.40
CA LEU A 144 -10.05 14.61 4.97
C LEU A 144 -10.35 15.56 6.14
N GLY A 145 -9.35 15.77 7.02
CA GLY A 145 -9.49 16.66 8.17
C GLY A 145 -9.65 18.13 7.77
N ALA A 146 -8.93 18.56 6.74
CA ALA A 146 -8.93 19.94 6.25
C ALA A 146 -10.14 20.29 5.37
N GLU A 147 -10.76 19.30 4.72
CA GLU A 147 -11.93 19.53 3.85
C GLU A 147 -13.11 20.11 4.63
N GLN A 148 -13.81 21.09 4.07
CA GLN A 148 -14.94 21.75 4.72
C GLN A 148 -16.28 21.35 4.11
N ASP A 149 -16.30 20.90 2.84
CA ASP A 149 -17.51 20.44 2.18
C ASP A 149 -17.88 19.01 2.63
N TRP A 150 -19.11 18.83 3.12
CA TRP A 150 -19.54 17.54 3.66
C TRP A 150 -19.65 16.45 2.60
N ALA A 151 -20.05 16.79 1.37
CA ALA A 151 -20.10 15.79 0.30
C ALA A 151 -18.69 15.32 -0.04
N GLN A 152 -17.72 16.24 -0.14
CA GLN A 152 -16.31 15.89 -0.38
C GLN A 152 -15.69 15.11 0.78
N ILE A 153 -15.99 15.44 2.04
CA ILE A 153 -15.56 14.65 3.21
C ILE A 153 -16.02 13.19 3.07
N VAL A 154 -17.29 12.96 2.67
CA VAL A 154 -17.83 11.61 2.52
C VAL A 154 -17.17 10.87 1.36
N VAL A 155 -16.94 11.54 0.23
CA VAL A 155 -16.22 10.97 -0.93
C VAL A 155 -14.81 10.55 -0.53
N ILE A 156 -14.04 11.45 0.09
CA ILE A 156 -12.67 11.18 0.56
C ILE A 156 -12.69 10.05 1.61
N PHE A 157 -13.65 10.05 2.53
CA PHE A 157 -13.80 8.99 3.53
C PHE A 157 -14.01 7.63 2.88
N VAL A 158 -14.94 7.51 1.93
CA VAL A 158 -15.24 6.23 1.25
C VAL A 158 -14.02 5.76 0.47
N ALA A 159 -13.34 6.67 -0.24
CA ALA A 159 -12.12 6.36 -0.97
C ALA A 159 -11.04 5.81 -0.01
N ILE A 160 -10.69 6.55 1.06
CA ILE A 160 -9.71 6.14 2.06
C ILE A 160 -10.10 4.83 2.72
N PHE A 161 -11.35 4.70 3.17
CA PHE A 161 -11.83 3.50 3.87
C PHE A 161 -11.67 2.24 3.01
N ALA A 162 -11.97 2.34 1.71
CA ALA A 162 -11.88 1.22 0.78
C ALA A 162 -10.45 0.69 0.65
N HIS A 163 -9.46 1.56 0.45
CA HIS A 163 -8.06 1.10 0.28
C HIS A 163 -7.30 0.94 1.60
N LYS A 164 -7.67 1.60 2.70
CA LYS A 164 -6.99 1.47 4.00
C LYS A 164 -7.00 0.04 4.53
N SER A 165 -8.11 -0.67 4.34
CA SER A 165 -8.23 -2.08 4.76
C SER A 165 -7.35 -3.01 3.92
N ALA A 166 -7.25 -2.75 2.61
CA ALA A 166 -6.40 -3.50 1.68
C ALA A 166 -4.91 -3.25 1.96
N GLU A 167 -4.53 -2.01 2.21
CA GLU A 167 -3.19 -1.63 2.64
C GLU A 167 -2.79 -2.32 3.94
N GLY A 168 -3.68 -2.24 4.95
CA GLY A 168 -3.48 -2.92 6.22
C GLY A 168 -3.28 -4.41 6.01
N PHE A 169 -4.10 -5.03 5.16
CA PHE A 169 -3.99 -6.45 4.84
C PHE A 169 -2.66 -6.80 4.17
N ALA A 170 -2.24 -6.07 3.14
CA ALA A 170 -0.95 -6.34 2.47
C ALA A 170 0.23 -6.15 3.42
N LEU A 171 0.24 -5.06 4.20
CA LEU A 171 1.25 -4.83 5.24
C LEU A 171 1.25 -5.96 6.28
N GLY A 172 0.07 -6.42 6.69
CA GLY A 172 -0.09 -7.55 7.61
C GLY A 172 0.47 -8.85 7.03
N VAL A 173 0.28 -9.12 5.74
CA VAL A 173 0.85 -10.28 5.04
C VAL A 173 2.37 -10.18 5.00
N SER A 174 2.92 -9.02 4.61
CA SER A 174 4.36 -8.76 4.60
C SER A 174 4.97 -8.96 5.99
N LEU A 175 4.37 -8.36 7.03
CA LEU A 175 4.80 -8.55 8.41
C LEU A 175 4.69 -10.01 8.89
N ALA A 176 3.63 -10.73 8.50
CA ALA A 176 3.45 -12.15 8.86
C ALA A 176 4.48 -13.08 8.21
N ARG A 177 5.04 -12.68 7.06
CA ARG A 177 6.04 -13.45 6.29
C ARG A 177 7.48 -13.06 6.61
N SER A 178 7.69 -11.84 7.14
CA SER A 178 9.01 -11.35 7.54
C SER A 178 9.58 -12.01 8.81
N SER A 179 10.86 -11.77 9.08
CA SER A 179 11.51 -12.16 10.34
C SER A 179 11.11 -11.29 11.56
N ILE A 180 10.25 -10.29 11.38
CA ILE A 180 9.86 -9.36 12.44
C ILE A 180 9.05 -10.09 13.51
N PRO A 181 9.41 -9.98 14.81
CA PRO A 181 8.67 -10.61 15.88
C PRO A 181 7.20 -10.20 15.88
N ARG A 182 6.30 -11.17 16.10
CA ARG A 182 4.85 -10.94 16.09
C ARG A 182 4.38 -9.78 16.98
N SER A 183 4.99 -9.61 18.15
CA SER A 183 4.69 -8.49 19.06
C SER A 183 5.12 -7.13 18.51
N GLN A 184 6.17 -7.09 17.68
CA GLN A 184 6.56 -5.90 16.92
C GLN A 184 5.62 -5.67 15.75
N ALA A 185 5.24 -6.71 15.00
CA ALA A 185 4.28 -6.59 13.90
C ALA A 185 2.94 -5.92 14.32
N TRP A 186 2.40 -6.30 15.49
CA TRP A 186 1.20 -5.65 16.06
C TRP A 186 1.40 -4.15 16.32
N ARG A 187 2.58 -3.74 16.81
CA ARG A 187 2.91 -2.33 17.05
C ARG A 187 3.05 -1.56 15.74
N LEU A 188 3.61 -2.17 14.69
CA LEU A 188 3.75 -1.55 13.38
C LEU A 188 2.40 -1.37 12.68
N ILE A 189 1.48 -2.34 12.78
CA ILE A 189 0.10 -2.17 12.29
C ILE A 189 -0.61 -1.05 13.05
N ALA A 190 -0.46 -0.97 14.36
CA ALA A 190 -1.05 0.11 15.14
C ALA A 190 -0.52 1.48 14.72
N LEU A 191 0.79 1.59 14.43
CA LEU A 191 1.42 2.80 13.91
C LEU A 191 0.81 3.18 12.54
N PHE A 192 0.76 2.24 11.62
CA PHE A 192 0.15 2.44 10.29
C PHE A 192 -1.34 2.83 10.39
N ALA A 193 -2.12 2.14 11.21
CA ALA A 193 -3.54 2.42 11.36
C ALA A 193 -3.77 3.82 11.97
N SER A 194 -2.89 4.25 12.88
CA SER A 194 -2.96 5.56 13.54
C SER A 194 -2.54 6.74 12.66
N SER A 195 -1.81 6.50 11.56
CA SER A 195 -1.36 7.59 10.68
C SER A 195 -2.51 8.44 10.13
N THR A 196 -3.61 7.82 9.67
CA THR A 196 -4.77 8.54 9.12
C THR A 196 -5.53 9.39 10.15
N PRO A 197 -5.93 8.87 11.34
CA PRO A 197 -6.54 9.73 12.35
C PRO A 197 -5.60 10.82 12.86
N ILE A 198 -4.30 10.57 12.98
CA ILE A 198 -3.32 11.62 13.33
C ILE A 198 -3.32 12.72 12.25
N GLY A 199 -3.25 12.33 10.97
CA GLY A 199 -3.33 13.24 9.84
C GLY A 199 -4.62 14.06 9.87
N GLY A 200 -5.76 13.40 10.07
CA GLY A 200 -7.07 14.07 10.14
C GLY A 200 -7.21 15.03 11.31
N MET A 201 -6.66 14.69 12.47
CA MET A 201 -6.61 15.62 13.61
C MET A 201 -5.78 16.87 13.26
N ILE A 202 -4.62 16.68 12.63
CA ILE A 202 -3.79 17.79 12.14
C ILE A 202 -4.58 18.62 11.12
N GLY A 203 -5.25 17.97 10.16
CA GLY A 203 -6.07 18.63 9.14
C GLY A 203 -7.24 19.43 9.72
N ILE A 204 -7.91 18.93 10.76
CA ILE A 204 -8.99 19.68 11.44
C ILE A 204 -8.45 20.97 12.08
N VAL A 205 -7.26 20.90 12.69
CA VAL A 205 -6.63 22.06 13.35
C VAL A 205 -6.07 23.05 12.34
N LEU A 206 -5.37 22.55 11.31
CA LEU A 206 -4.62 23.37 10.36
C LEU A 206 -5.38 23.72 9.09
N GLY A 207 -6.50 23.05 8.78
CA GLY A 207 -7.24 23.23 7.52
C GLY A 207 -7.83 24.62 7.32
N ARG A 208 -7.88 25.44 8.37
CA ARG A 208 -8.26 26.87 8.31
C ARG A 208 -7.07 27.82 8.18
N THR A 209 -5.85 27.30 8.20
CA THR A 209 -4.59 28.07 8.23
C THR A 209 -3.67 27.73 7.06
N ILE A 210 -3.79 26.53 6.51
CA ILE A 210 -3.05 26.05 5.35
C ILE A 210 -3.94 26.27 4.13
N GLU A 211 -3.81 27.43 3.50
CA GLU A 211 -4.46 27.77 2.24
C GLU A 211 -3.41 28.18 1.20
N GLY A 212 -3.76 28.03 -0.08
CA GLY A 212 -2.96 28.54 -1.20
C GLY A 212 -2.05 27.51 -1.88
N GLU A 213 -1.21 28.00 -2.78
CA GLU A 213 -0.42 27.19 -3.72
C GLU A 213 0.55 26.23 -3.03
N LEU A 214 1.14 26.61 -1.89
CA LEU A 214 2.07 25.75 -1.15
C LEU A 214 1.38 24.47 -0.65
N ALA A 215 0.15 24.59 -0.16
CA ALA A 215 -0.63 23.45 0.31
C ALA A 215 -0.91 22.47 -0.84
N ALA A 216 -1.35 23.02 -1.98
CA ALA A 216 -1.60 22.27 -3.20
C ALA A 216 -0.31 21.60 -3.73
N MET A 217 0.84 22.29 -3.73
CA MET A 217 2.12 21.70 -4.13
C MET A 217 2.51 20.52 -3.23
N VAL A 218 2.41 20.69 -1.91
CA VAL A 218 2.72 19.63 -0.94
C VAL A 218 1.82 18.42 -1.19
N GLN A 219 0.51 18.63 -1.34
CA GLN A 219 -0.44 17.57 -1.64
C GLN A 219 -0.12 16.88 -2.98
N GLY A 220 0.14 17.64 -4.04
CA GLY A 220 0.49 17.14 -5.36
C GLY A 220 1.76 16.28 -5.34
N VAL A 221 2.82 16.71 -4.63
CA VAL A 221 4.06 15.93 -4.45
C VAL A 221 3.76 14.60 -3.78
N PHE A 222 3.10 14.62 -2.63
CA PHE A 222 2.83 13.39 -1.87
C PHE A 222 1.93 12.42 -2.62
N LEU A 223 0.92 12.92 -3.33
CA LEU A 223 0.01 12.09 -4.09
C LEU A 223 0.69 11.44 -5.31
N SER A 224 1.58 12.19 -5.98
CA SER A 224 2.41 11.66 -7.07
C SER A 224 3.35 10.55 -6.60
N ILE A 225 4.07 10.80 -5.50
CA ILE A 225 5.01 9.82 -4.91
C ILE A 225 4.25 8.57 -4.43
N ALA A 226 3.10 8.76 -3.79
CA ALA A 226 2.30 7.67 -3.28
C ALA A 226 1.73 6.83 -4.45
N ALA A 227 1.27 7.43 -5.55
CA ALA A 227 0.87 6.69 -6.74
C ALA A 227 2.01 5.81 -7.29
N GLY A 228 3.23 6.36 -7.37
CA GLY A 228 4.42 5.63 -7.78
C GLY A 228 4.73 4.43 -6.89
N THR A 229 4.65 4.63 -5.57
CA THR A 229 4.91 3.59 -4.58
C THR A 229 3.81 2.51 -4.59
N PHE A 230 2.55 2.87 -4.82
CA PHE A 230 1.44 1.92 -4.90
C PHE A 230 1.56 1.00 -6.10
N MET A 231 1.97 1.55 -7.26
CA MET A 231 2.28 0.75 -8.43
C MET A 231 3.42 -0.23 -8.12
N TYR A 232 4.49 0.25 -7.46
CA TYR A 232 5.61 -0.60 -7.04
C TYR A 232 5.16 -1.74 -6.12
N VAL A 233 4.47 -1.43 -5.03
CA VAL A 233 3.99 -2.42 -4.04
C VAL A 233 3.05 -3.42 -4.72
N ALA A 234 2.13 -2.96 -5.56
CA ALA A 234 1.25 -3.85 -6.31
C ALA A 234 2.07 -4.83 -7.18
N THR A 235 2.94 -4.33 -8.05
CA THR A 235 3.55 -5.17 -9.08
C THR A 235 4.74 -5.98 -8.57
N PHE A 236 5.64 -5.36 -7.80
CA PHE A 236 6.93 -5.94 -7.43
C PHE A 236 6.93 -6.59 -6.04
N ASP A 237 6.20 -6.02 -5.07
CA ASP A 237 6.16 -6.54 -3.70
C ASP A 237 5.07 -7.60 -3.53
N VAL A 238 3.91 -7.43 -4.17
CA VAL A 238 2.79 -8.36 -4.01
C VAL A 238 2.65 -9.34 -5.18
N LEU A 239 2.47 -8.85 -6.42
CA LEU A 239 2.13 -9.74 -7.55
C LEU A 239 3.30 -10.62 -7.97
N ARG A 240 4.53 -10.10 -7.93
CA ARG A 240 5.75 -10.88 -8.21
C ARG A 240 5.89 -12.06 -7.27
N ASP A 241 5.49 -11.90 -6.01
CA ASP A 241 5.53 -12.97 -5.03
C ASP A 241 4.33 -13.91 -5.19
N GLU A 242 3.13 -13.40 -5.45
CA GLU A 242 1.92 -14.24 -5.45
C GLU A 242 1.73 -15.10 -6.71
N PHE A 243 2.13 -14.64 -7.89
CA PHE A 243 1.89 -15.37 -9.16
C PHE A 243 2.76 -16.62 -9.39
N PRO A 244 4.04 -16.67 -8.97
CA PRO A 244 4.88 -17.85 -9.11
C PRO A 244 4.49 -19.04 -8.21
N HIS A 245 3.86 -18.79 -7.06
CA HIS A 245 3.47 -19.84 -6.12
C HIS A 245 2.42 -20.80 -6.71
N ALA A 246 2.62 -22.10 -6.52
CA ALA A 246 1.75 -23.14 -7.08
C ALA A 246 0.31 -23.07 -6.53
N GLY A 247 -0.68 -23.06 -7.44
CA GLY A 247 -2.11 -23.19 -7.15
C GLY A 247 -2.93 -21.93 -7.46
N GLY A 248 -3.90 -22.06 -8.38
CA GLY A 248 -4.96 -21.07 -8.57
C GLY A 248 -4.57 -19.77 -9.25
N ARG A 249 -3.54 -19.74 -10.13
CA ARG A 249 -3.07 -18.52 -10.83
C ARG A 249 -4.18 -17.71 -11.49
N PHE A 250 -5.11 -18.38 -12.18
CA PHE A 250 -6.25 -17.70 -12.78
C PHE A 250 -7.20 -17.10 -11.72
N ALA A 251 -7.45 -17.82 -10.62
CA ALA A 251 -8.26 -17.29 -9.52
C ALA A 251 -7.57 -16.11 -8.78
N LYS A 252 -6.24 -16.12 -8.65
CA LYS A 252 -5.47 -14.97 -8.15
C LYS A 252 -5.58 -13.76 -9.09
N TRP A 253 -5.49 -14.00 -10.40
CA TRP A 253 -5.71 -12.96 -11.40
C TRP A 253 -7.14 -12.40 -11.34
N VAL A 254 -8.16 -13.25 -11.19
CA VAL A 254 -9.55 -12.80 -11.01
C VAL A 254 -9.69 -11.97 -9.73
N ALA A 255 -9.10 -12.41 -8.60
CA ALA A 255 -9.11 -11.66 -7.36
C ALA A 255 -8.46 -10.27 -7.54
N MET A 256 -7.30 -10.20 -8.18
CA MET A 256 -6.65 -8.93 -8.55
C MET A 256 -7.55 -8.05 -9.43
N ALA A 257 -8.13 -8.62 -10.49
CA ALA A 257 -9.02 -7.88 -11.39
C ALA A 257 -10.27 -7.34 -10.67
N LEU A 258 -10.84 -8.09 -9.72
CA LEU A 258 -11.93 -7.63 -8.87
C LEU A 258 -11.49 -6.47 -7.96
N GLY A 259 -10.26 -6.50 -7.44
CA GLY A 259 -9.68 -5.39 -6.69
C GLY A 259 -9.55 -4.12 -7.53
N VAL A 260 -9.05 -4.27 -8.77
CA VAL A 260 -8.95 -3.16 -9.74
C VAL A 260 -10.33 -2.58 -10.02
N VAL A 261 -11.28 -3.41 -10.45
CA VAL A 261 -12.64 -2.96 -10.79
C VAL A 261 -13.34 -2.32 -9.59
N GLY A 262 -13.22 -2.92 -8.41
CA GLY A 262 -13.83 -2.41 -7.19
C GLY A 262 -13.30 -1.01 -6.83
N MET A 263 -11.99 -0.82 -6.84
CA MET A 263 -11.38 0.47 -6.53
C MET A 263 -11.62 1.51 -7.64
N SER A 264 -11.57 1.11 -8.92
CA SER A 264 -11.89 2.01 -10.04
C SER A 264 -13.35 2.47 -10.05
N ALA A 265 -14.28 1.64 -9.59
CA ALA A 265 -15.68 2.03 -9.49
C ALA A 265 -15.91 3.16 -8.48
N LEU A 266 -15.09 3.24 -7.42
CA LEU A 266 -15.14 4.34 -6.45
C LEU A 266 -14.69 5.66 -7.06
N ALA A 267 -13.76 5.62 -8.03
CA ALA A 267 -13.31 6.81 -8.75
C ALA A 267 -14.37 7.41 -9.69
N LEU A 268 -15.46 6.69 -9.99
CA LEU A 268 -16.60 7.26 -10.73
C LEU A 268 -17.42 8.27 -9.90
N TRP A 269 -17.21 8.27 -8.58
CA TRP A 269 -17.97 9.05 -7.60
C TRP A 269 -17.10 10.07 -6.85
N SER A 270 -15.83 10.18 -7.22
CA SER A 270 -14.88 11.21 -6.78
C SER A 270 -14.73 12.28 -7.84
#